data_AF-A0A973LL05-F1
#
_entry.id   AF-A0A973LL05-F1
#
_cell.length_a   1.000
_cell.length_b   1.000
_cell.length_c   1.000
_cell.angle_alpha   90.00
_cell.angle_beta   90.00
_cell.angle_gamma   90.00
#
_symmetry.space_group_name_H-M   'P 1'
#
loop_
_entity.id
_entity.type
_entity.pdbx_description
1 polymer ?
#
loop_
_entity_poly.entity_id
_entity_poly.type
_entity_poly.pdbx_seq_one_letter_code
_entity_poly.pdbx_strand_id
1 'polypeptide(L)'
;GGRVGFDGATFPNGTVSYHNATFSGGPVSFAGALLSGGHVSFGSATFSAGTVSFEDARSATGAITFSGSTFSGGLVRFARAKFRGSSIGFANAAFTGGTLSFENSVFDHTPLFGNAKISGGTVDLRLVQWGSPACRRRRLDCCWPRPMNQRMRRKFRAP
;
A
#
# COMPACT_ATOMS: atom_id res chain seq x y z
N GLY A 1 18.42 -13.19 7.93
CA GLY A 1 17.66 -12.11 7.29
C GLY A 1 18.45 -10.83 7.40
N GLY A 2 18.77 -10.18 6.28
CA GLY A 2 19.43 -8.88 6.25
C GLY A 2 18.42 -7.75 6.03
N ARG A 3 18.76 -6.53 6.45
CA ARG A 3 18.01 -5.32 6.08
C ARG A 3 18.24 -5.04 4.60
N VAL A 4 17.16 -4.80 3.85
CA VAL A 4 17.25 -4.33 2.46
C VAL A 4 16.74 -2.89 2.44
N GLY A 5 17.58 -1.96 2.01
CA GLY A 5 17.27 -0.53 2.03
C GLY A 5 17.35 0.07 0.62
N PHE A 6 16.29 0.76 0.24
CA PHE A 6 16.17 1.62 -0.94
C PHE A 6 15.78 3.04 -0.50
N ASP A 7 16.26 3.45 0.66
CA ASP A 7 15.95 4.74 1.27
C ASP A 7 16.48 5.87 0.36
N GLY A 8 15.60 6.81 -0.01
CA GLY A 8 15.91 7.90 -0.94
C GLY A 8 16.14 7.47 -2.40
N ALA A 9 15.94 6.19 -2.74
CA ALA A 9 16.12 5.71 -4.10
C ALA A 9 15.15 6.41 -5.06
N THR A 10 15.65 6.83 -6.21
CA THR A 10 14.83 7.44 -7.27
C THR A 10 14.69 6.45 -8.41
N PHE A 11 13.44 6.17 -8.77
CA PHE A 11 13.05 5.33 -9.89
C PHE A 11 12.34 6.23 -10.91
N PRO A 12 13.12 6.97 -11.72
CA PRO A 12 12.58 8.03 -12.57
C PRO A 12 11.78 7.44 -13.73
N ASN A 13 12.22 6.30 -14.27
CA ASN A 13 11.57 5.54 -15.34
C ASN A 13 11.92 4.05 -15.17
N GLY A 14 10.97 3.16 -15.44
CA GLY A 14 11.20 1.71 -15.48
C GLY A 14 10.35 0.89 -14.50
N THR A 15 10.24 -0.40 -14.77
CA THR A 15 9.44 -1.32 -13.96
C THR A 15 10.33 -2.01 -12.93
N VAL A 16 10.04 -1.81 -11.64
CA VAL A 16 10.65 -2.59 -10.56
C VAL A 16 9.69 -3.72 -10.23
N SER A 17 10.09 -4.96 -10.52
CA SER A 17 9.26 -6.13 -10.27
C SER A 17 9.89 -7.01 -9.20
N TYR A 18 9.14 -7.23 -8.13
CA TYR A 18 9.41 -8.19 -7.06
C TYR A 18 8.44 -9.36 -7.18
N HIS A 19 8.24 -9.87 -8.40
CA HIS A 19 7.32 -10.98 -8.63
C HIS A 19 7.80 -12.25 -7.91
N ASN A 20 6.92 -12.93 -7.17
CA ASN A 20 7.23 -14.08 -6.32
C ASN A 20 8.30 -13.82 -5.23
N ALA A 21 8.59 -12.57 -4.90
CA ALA A 21 9.55 -12.25 -3.84
C ALA A 21 9.01 -12.71 -2.48
N THR A 22 9.88 -13.28 -1.64
CA THR A 22 9.52 -13.69 -0.27
C THR A 22 10.24 -12.79 0.73
N PHE A 23 9.47 -12.06 1.51
CA PHE A 23 9.92 -11.21 2.61
C PHE A 23 9.56 -11.88 3.94
N SER A 24 10.53 -12.61 4.50
CA SER A 24 10.32 -13.53 5.64
C SER A 24 11.24 -13.29 6.84
N GLY A 25 12.09 -12.26 6.86
CA GLY A 25 13.04 -12.12 7.97
C GLY A 25 13.84 -10.83 8.09
N GLY A 26 13.60 -9.80 7.28
CA GLY A 26 14.31 -8.52 7.39
C GLY A 26 13.41 -7.35 7.00
N PRO A 27 13.59 -6.16 7.60
CA PRO A 27 12.87 -4.98 7.19
C PRO A 27 13.34 -4.55 5.78
N VAL A 28 12.37 -4.18 4.95
CA VAL A 28 12.60 -3.55 3.66
C VAL A 28 12.15 -2.10 3.77
N SER A 29 13.06 -1.17 3.52
CA SER A 29 12.77 0.26 3.64
C SER A 29 12.90 0.94 2.28
N PHE A 30 11.88 1.67 1.89
CA PHE A 30 11.81 2.58 0.74
C PHE A 30 11.55 4.00 1.25
N ALA A 31 12.10 4.35 2.42
CA ALA A 31 11.78 5.60 3.07
C ALA A 31 12.27 6.77 2.21
N GLY A 32 11.38 7.72 1.90
CA GLY A 32 11.69 8.86 1.03
C GLY A 32 11.99 8.50 -0.44
N ALA A 33 11.72 7.26 -0.87
CA ALA A 33 11.94 6.87 -2.27
C ALA A 33 11.02 7.67 -3.22
N LEU A 34 11.56 8.04 -4.38
CA LEU A 34 10.85 8.76 -5.43
C LEU A 34 10.47 7.81 -6.57
N LEU A 35 9.19 7.53 -6.71
CA LEU A 35 8.57 6.66 -7.72
C LEU A 35 7.85 7.54 -8.75
N SER A 36 8.59 8.29 -9.57
CA SER A 36 8.04 9.39 -10.39
C SER A 36 7.80 9.04 -11.86
N GLY A 37 7.61 7.75 -12.19
CA GLY A 37 7.44 7.30 -13.57
C GLY A 37 7.55 5.80 -13.78
N GLY A 38 8.02 5.07 -12.76
CA GLY A 38 8.11 3.62 -12.78
C GLY A 38 6.87 2.89 -12.29
N HIS A 39 6.69 1.65 -12.73
CA HIS A 39 5.70 0.72 -12.18
C HIS A 39 6.38 -0.20 -11.16
N VAL A 40 5.90 -0.20 -9.92
CA VAL A 40 6.40 -1.12 -8.88
C VAL A 40 5.41 -2.25 -8.69
N SER A 41 5.82 -3.47 -9.05
CA SER A 41 4.98 -4.66 -8.92
C SER A 41 5.53 -5.60 -7.85
N PHE A 42 4.68 -6.01 -6.92
CA PHE A 42 4.90 -7.08 -5.96
C PHE A 42 4.00 -8.28 -6.26
N GLY A 43 3.79 -8.56 -7.55
CA GLY A 43 2.92 -9.63 -8.00
C GLY A 43 3.26 -10.97 -7.35
N SER A 44 2.30 -11.64 -6.73
CA SER A 44 2.50 -12.94 -6.05
C SER A 44 3.59 -12.94 -4.97
N ALA A 45 3.99 -11.77 -4.46
CA ALA A 45 4.97 -11.68 -3.38
C ALA A 45 4.37 -12.20 -2.06
N THR A 46 5.21 -12.80 -1.22
CA THR A 46 4.82 -13.29 0.11
C THR A 46 5.48 -12.44 1.19
N PHE A 47 4.67 -11.82 2.04
CA PHE A 47 5.09 -11.09 3.23
C PHE A 47 4.68 -11.91 4.44
N SER A 48 5.62 -12.70 4.97
CA SER A 48 5.38 -13.62 6.10
C SER A 48 5.98 -13.10 7.40
N ALA A 49 7.07 -12.33 7.34
CA ALA A 49 7.64 -11.63 8.48
C ALA A 49 8.55 -10.48 8.02
N GLY A 50 8.60 -9.40 8.80
CA GLY A 50 9.35 -8.19 8.48
C GLY A 50 8.46 -6.96 8.30
N THR A 51 9.09 -5.80 8.17
CA THR A 51 8.40 -4.53 7.95
C THR A 51 8.78 -3.97 6.59
N VAL A 52 7.79 -3.67 5.76
CA VAL A 52 7.99 -2.94 4.50
C VAL A 52 7.54 -1.50 4.72
N SER A 53 8.50 -0.58 4.73
CA SER A 53 8.25 0.83 5.02
C SER A 53 8.38 1.66 3.75
N PHE A 54 7.30 2.31 3.34
CA PHE A 54 7.26 3.35 2.29
C PHE A 54 7.08 4.74 2.92
N GLU A 55 7.64 4.93 4.11
CA GLU A 55 7.50 6.18 4.85
C GLU A 55 8.03 7.36 4.04
N ASP A 56 7.27 8.45 3.95
CA ASP A 56 7.60 9.64 3.15
C ASP A 56 7.90 9.37 1.66
N ALA A 57 7.60 8.17 1.14
CA ALA A 57 7.75 7.85 -0.26
C ALA A 57 6.84 8.74 -1.11
N ARG A 58 7.33 9.14 -2.29
CA ARG A 58 6.63 10.07 -3.18
C ARG A 58 6.46 9.46 -4.55
N SER A 59 5.28 9.57 -5.11
CA SER A 59 5.00 9.23 -6.49
C SER A 59 4.17 10.33 -7.12
N ALA A 60 4.60 10.76 -8.30
CA ALA A 60 3.91 11.75 -9.13
C ALA A 60 3.15 11.09 -10.28
N THR A 61 3.60 9.91 -10.72
CA THR A 61 3.05 9.12 -11.82
C THR A 61 3.46 7.64 -11.63
N GLY A 62 2.74 6.73 -12.29
CA GLY A 62 3.00 5.29 -12.22
C GLY A 62 1.97 4.54 -11.39
N ALA A 63 2.22 3.26 -11.13
CA ALA A 63 1.35 2.45 -10.29
C ALA A 63 2.15 1.48 -9.41
N ILE A 64 1.61 1.24 -8.22
CA ILE A 64 2.12 0.24 -7.28
C ILE A 64 1.09 -0.88 -7.16
N THR A 65 1.47 -2.08 -7.55
CA THR A 65 0.56 -3.22 -7.59
C THR A 65 1.07 -4.36 -6.72
N PHE A 66 0.16 -4.92 -5.92
CA PHE A 66 0.37 -6.06 -5.03
C PHE A 66 -0.51 -7.23 -5.48
N SER A 67 -0.61 -7.44 -6.79
CA SER A 67 -1.58 -8.37 -7.36
C SER A 67 -1.24 -9.82 -6.97
N GLY A 68 -2.17 -10.53 -6.33
CA GLY A 68 -1.94 -11.92 -5.89
C GLY A 68 -0.96 -12.08 -4.73
N SER A 69 -0.49 -10.98 -4.13
CA SER A 69 0.45 -11.06 -3.00
C SER A 69 -0.22 -11.62 -1.74
N THR A 70 0.53 -12.38 -0.95
CA THR A 70 0.06 -12.90 0.34
C THR A 70 0.72 -12.17 1.50
N PHE A 71 -0.09 -11.54 2.35
CA PHE A 71 0.32 -10.97 3.63
C PHE A 71 -0.12 -11.92 4.74
N SER A 72 0.80 -12.78 5.19
CA SER A 72 0.58 -13.72 6.29
C SER A 72 1.18 -13.24 7.62
N GLY A 73 2.03 -12.22 7.58
CA GLY A 73 2.59 -11.55 8.75
C GLY A 73 3.35 -10.28 8.36
N GLY A 74 3.81 -9.54 9.37
CA GLY A 74 4.57 -8.30 9.16
C GLY A 74 3.72 -7.02 9.03
N LEU A 75 4.42 -5.90 8.83
CA LEU A 75 3.82 -4.56 8.75
C LEU A 75 4.19 -3.92 7.42
N VAL A 76 3.19 -3.51 6.64
CA VAL A 76 3.39 -2.66 5.46
C VAL A 76 2.92 -1.26 5.83
N ARG A 77 3.84 -0.29 5.85
CA ARG A 77 3.58 1.07 6.34
C ARG A 77 3.81 2.09 5.24
N PHE A 78 2.77 2.83 4.88
CA PHE A 78 2.80 3.95 3.93
C PHE A 78 2.71 5.31 4.65
N ALA A 79 3.30 5.41 5.84
CA ALA A 79 3.16 6.58 6.69
C ALA A 79 3.66 7.85 5.98
N ARG A 80 2.85 8.91 5.92
CA ARG A 80 3.17 10.20 5.26
C ARG A 80 3.53 10.09 3.76
N ALA A 81 3.27 8.95 3.13
CA ALA A 81 3.56 8.75 1.73
C ALA A 81 2.62 9.61 0.86
N LYS A 82 3.15 10.16 -0.23
CA LYS A 82 2.41 11.08 -1.12
C LYS A 82 2.34 10.47 -2.51
N PHE A 83 1.20 9.87 -2.82
CA PHE A 83 0.90 9.20 -4.08
C PHE A 83 -0.08 10.08 -4.87
N ARG A 84 0.45 11.15 -5.47
CA ARG A 84 -0.32 12.11 -6.25
C ARG A 84 -0.25 11.74 -7.72
N GLY A 85 -1.37 11.38 -8.34
CA GLY A 85 -1.40 10.88 -9.73
C GLY A 85 -0.97 9.41 -9.93
N SER A 86 -0.70 8.67 -8.86
CA SER A 86 -0.34 7.25 -8.93
C SER A 86 -1.44 6.36 -8.37
N SER A 87 -1.67 5.20 -8.99
CA SER A 87 -2.66 4.23 -8.53
C SER A 87 -2.02 3.13 -7.69
N ILE A 88 -2.71 2.72 -6.61
CA ILE A 88 -2.31 1.55 -5.80
C ILE A 88 -3.36 0.45 -5.94
N GLY A 89 -2.90 -0.78 -6.22
CA GLY A 89 -3.78 -1.94 -6.37
C GLY A 89 -3.33 -3.14 -5.53
N PHE A 90 -4.30 -3.82 -4.93
CA PHE A 90 -4.16 -5.05 -4.14
C PHE A 90 -5.07 -6.15 -4.71
N ALA A 91 -5.19 -6.22 -6.03
CA ALA A 91 -6.10 -7.17 -6.68
C ALA A 91 -5.70 -8.63 -6.38
N ASN A 92 -6.66 -9.48 -6.01
CA ASN A 92 -6.40 -10.88 -5.60
C ASN A 92 -5.42 -11.03 -4.41
N ALA A 93 -5.11 -9.96 -3.67
CA ALA A 93 -4.20 -10.06 -2.52
C ALA A 93 -4.85 -10.80 -1.35
N ALA A 94 -4.10 -11.65 -0.67
CA ALA A 94 -4.55 -12.42 0.49
C ALA A 94 -3.93 -11.88 1.78
N PHE A 95 -4.75 -11.25 2.63
CA PHE A 95 -4.38 -10.77 3.96
C PHE A 95 -4.80 -11.80 5.01
N THR A 96 -3.96 -12.82 5.21
CA THR A 96 -4.13 -13.87 6.22
C THR A 96 -3.55 -13.49 7.58
N GLY A 97 -2.70 -12.45 7.64
CA GLY A 97 -2.09 -11.87 8.85
C GLY A 97 -1.47 -10.50 8.57
N GLY A 98 -0.86 -9.89 9.59
CA GLY A 98 -0.12 -8.62 9.46
C GLY A 98 -0.99 -7.35 9.46
N THR A 99 -0.33 -6.20 9.32
CA THR A 99 -0.97 -4.87 9.33
C THR A 99 -0.55 -4.06 8.13
N LEU A 100 -1.52 -3.45 7.45
CA LEU A 100 -1.31 -2.50 6.38
C LEU A 100 -1.73 -1.12 6.88
N SER A 101 -0.80 -0.20 7.09
CA SER A 101 -1.06 1.13 7.62
C SER A 101 -0.81 2.22 6.58
N PHE A 102 -1.77 3.12 6.45
CA PHE A 102 -1.73 4.26 5.54
C PHE A 102 -1.74 5.61 6.27
N GLU A 103 -1.28 5.64 7.51
CA GLU A 103 -1.35 6.83 8.37
C GLU A 103 -0.76 8.10 7.72
N ASN A 104 -1.51 9.21 7.70
CA ASN A 104 -1.10 10.49 7.12
C ASN A 104 -0.66 10.44 5.65
N SER A 105 -1.01 9.37 4.93
CA SER A 105 -0.74 9.25 3.50
C SER A 105 -1.73 10.08 2.68
N VAL A 106 -1.31 10.48 1.47
CA VAL A 106 -2.14 11.20 0.51
C VAL A 106 -2.28 10.38 -0.75
N PHE A 107 -3.51 10.07 -1.15
CA PHE A 107 -3.82 9.38 -2.40
C PHE A 107 -4.75 10.21 -3.26
N ASP A 108 -4.40 10.46 -4.52
CA ASP A 108 -5.32 11.11 -5.47
C ASP A 108 -6.34 10.12 -6.08
N HIS A 109 -5.97 8.85 -6.15
CA HIS A 109 -6.82 7.77 -6.67
C HIS A 109 -7.18 6.76 -5.58
N THR A 110 -8.36 6.18 -5.69
CA THR A 110 -8.85 5.16 -4.77
C THR A 110 -8.08 3.85 -4.94
N PRO A 111 -7.52 3.27 -3.86
CA PRO A 111 -6.85 1.98 -3.93
C PRO A 111 -7.81 0.87 -4.34
N LEU A 112 -7.37 0.02 -5.27
CA LEU A 112 -8.19 -1.05 -5.83
C LEU A 112 -7.97 -2.36 -5.08
N PHE A 113 -9.01 -2.95 -4.50
CA PHE A 113 -8.95 -4.23 -3.75
C PHE A 113 -9.73 -5.36 -4.44
N GLY A 114 -9.86 -5.34 -5.77
CA GLY A 114 -10.65 -6.34 -6.51
C GLY A 114 -10.27 -7.77 -6.13
N ASN A 115 -11.22 -8.58 -5.66
CA ASN A 115 -11.02 -9.95 -5.21
C ASN A 115 -9.98 -10.16 -4.08
N ALA A 116 -9.60 -9.11 -3.36
CA ALA A 116 -8.73 -9.28 -2.19
C ALA A 116 -9.43 -10.10 -1.10
N LYS A 117 -8.71 -10.99 -0.42
CA LYS A 117 -9.24 -11.83 0.66
C LYS A 117 -8.60 -11.42 1.98
N ILE A 118 -9.40 -10.99 2.96
CA ILE A 118 -8.90 -10.61 4.29
C ILE A 118 -9.40 -11.61 5.34
N SER A 119 -8.59 -12.62 5.67
CA SER A 119 -8.93 -13.61 6.71
C SER A 119 -8.35 -13.27 8.07
N GLY A 120 -7.15 -12.66 8.19
CA GLY A 120 -6.49 -12.45 9.49
C GLY A 120 -5.59 -11.22 9.66
N GLY A 121 -5.60 -10.25 8.73
CA GLY A 121 -4.88 -8.97 8.86
C GLY A 121 -5.77 -7.77 9.19
N THR A 122 -5.13 -6.64 9.54
CA THR A 122 -5.79 -5.33 9.74
C THR A 122 -5.35 -4.36 8.65
N VAL A 123 -6.29 -3.60 8.09
CA VAL A 123 -5.98 -2.47 7.21
C VAL A 123 -6.37 -1.19 7.92
N ASP A 124 -5.37 -0.37 8.26
CA ASP A 124 -5.55 0.91 8.93
C ASP A 124 -5.56 2.04 7.89
N LEU A 125 -6.74 2.67 7.74
CA LEU A 125 -6.97 3.81 6.87
C LEU A 125 -7.16 5.11 7.67
N ARG A 126 -6.80 5.12 8.96
CA ARG A 126 -6.89 6.32 9.78
C ARG A 126 -5.99 7.40 9.24
N LEU A 127 -6.50 8.62 9.23
CA LEU A 127 -5.78 9.82 8.80
C LEU A 127 -5.31 9.79 7.33
N VAL A 128 -5.85 8.88 6.51
CA VAL A 128 -5.60 8.89 5.06
C VAL A 128 -6.31 10.10 4.45
N GLN A 129 -5.56 10.89 3.70
CA GLN A 129 -6.09 12.00 2.93
C GLN A 129 -6.43 11.54 1.52
N TRP A 130 -7.72 11.42 1.24
CA TRP A 130 -8.26 11.07 -0.08
C TRP A 130 -8.47 12.31 -0.92
N GLY A 131 -7.77 12.41 -2.05
CA GLY A 131 -7.87 13.48 -3.03
C GLY A 131 -7.44 14.86 -2.51
N SER A 132 -7.36 15.81 -3.45
CA SER A 132 -7.09 17.22 -3.21
C SER A 132 -7.91 17.79 -2.03
N PRO A 133 -7.43 18.85 -1.34
CA PRO A 133 -8.05 19.42 -0.13
C PRO A 133 -9.56 19.71 -0.20
N ALA A 134 -10.15 19.74 -1.39
CA ALA A 134 -11.58 19.87 -1.65
C ALA A 134 -12.44 18.69 -1.14
N CYS A 135 -11.89 17.47 -1.00
CA CYS A 135 -12.66 16.32 -0.50
C CYS A 135 -12.98 16.43 1.02
N ARG A 136 -12.29 17.32 1.76
CA ARG A 136 -12.48 17.53 3.20
C ARG A 136 -13.85 18.09 3.62
N ARG A 137 -14.68 18.60 2.68
CA ARG A 137 -15.89 19.36 3.05
C ARG A 137 -17.23 18.66 2.85
N ARG A 138 -17.34 17.52 2.16
CA ARG A 138 -18.65 16.86 2.00
C ARG A 138 -18.56 15.33 1.99
N ARG A 139 -19.14 14.76 3.05
CA ARG A 139 -19.60 13.36 3.23
C ARG A 139 -18.51 12.28 3.28
N LEU A 140 -18.59 11.50 4.36
CA LEU A 140 -17.83 10.28 4.66
C LEU A 140 -17.93 9.20 3.56
N ASP A 141 -18.86 9.33 2.61
CA ASP A 141 -19.13 8.35 1.54
C ASP A 141 -18.15 8.43 0.36
N CYS A 142 -17.43 9.54 0.19
CA CYS A 142 -16.44 9.71 -0.89
C CYS A 142 -15.04 9.19 -0.53
N CYS A 143 -14.83 8.79 0.72
CA CYS A 143 -13.52 8.41 1.26
C CYS A 143 -13.26 6.88 1.27
N TRP A 144 -14.15 6.06 0.70
CA TRP A 144 -14.05 4.61 0.77
C TRP A 144 -13.69 3.95 -0.57
N PRO A 145 -12.80 2.94 -0.56
CA PRO A 145 -12.62 2.04 -1.69
C PRO A 145 -13.93 1.37 -2.13
N ARG A 146 -14.23 1.37 -3.44
CA ARG A 146 -15.36 0.62 -4.02
C ARG A 146 -14.84 -0.62 -4.78
N PRO A 147 -15.53 -1.78 -4.79
CA PRO A 147 -16.64 -2.24 -3.95
C PRO A 147 -16.12 -3.12 -2.79
N MET A 148 -16.31 -2.66 -1.55
CA MET A 148 -15.97 -3.41 -0.33
C MET A 148 -17.18 -4.18 0.19
N ASN A 149 -17.08 -5.51 0.26
CA ASN A 149 -18.06 -6.35 0.96
C ASN A 149 -18.18 -5.95 2.44
N GLN A 150 -19.38 -6.02 3.03
CA GLN A 150 -19.66 -5.60 4.41
C GLN A 150 -18.75 -6.24 5.48
N ARG A 151 -18.25 -7.48 5.24
CA ARG A 151 -17.28 -8.16 6.12
C ARG A 151 -15.90 -7.48 6.16
N MET A 152 -15.49 -6.85 5.06
CA MET A 152 -14.24 -6.09 5.01
C MET A 152 -14.33 -4.87 5.91
N ARG A 153 -15.45 -4.11 5.88
CA ARG A 153 -15.61 -2.85 6.62
C ARG A 153 -15.25 -2.94 8.11
N ARG A 154 -15.52 -4.07 8.79
CA ARG A 154 -15.18 -4.27 10.21
C ARG A 154 -13.68 -4.42 10.50
N LYS A 155 -12.89 -4.76 9.47
CA LYS A 155 -11.42 -4.92 9.56
C LYS A 155 -10.67 -3.66 9.10
N PHE A 156 -11.40 -2.67 8.60
CA PHE A 156 -10.88 -1.35 8.32
C PHE A 156 -11.05 -0.47 9.55
N ARG A 157 -9.93 0.02 10.08
CA ARG A 157 -9.98 1.11 11.06
C ARG A 157 -10.26 2.40 10.29
N ALA A 158 -11.50 2.88 10.40
CA ALA A 158 -11.92 4.18 9.91
C ALA A 158 -11.33 5.31 10.78
N PRO A 159 -11.21 6.54 10.26
CA PRO A 159 -11.05 7.74 11.09
C PRO A 159 -12.23 7.92 12.05
#